data_AF-A0AAV4N5W3-F1
#
_entry.id   AF-A0AAV4N5W3-F1
#
_cell.length_a   1.000
_cell.length_b   1.000
_cell.length_c   1.000
_cell.angle_alpha   90.00
_cell.angle_beta   90.00
_cell.angle_gamma   90.00
#
_symmetry.space_group_name_H-M   'P 1'
#
loop_
_entity.id
_entity.type
_entity.pdbx_description
1 polymer ?
#
loop_
_entity_poly.entity_id
_entity_poly.type
_entity_poly.pdbx_seq_one_letter_code
_entity_poly.pdbx_strand_id
1 'polypeptide(L)'
;MEPYAVNIDNQAQVWKNLYNDIVEPNIKHSSFKLNDSVRISKWKDRFEKGYKNNWSREIFTIHQILPRQPIVYKLKDLKGEIIEGTFYEKEIQKVTDSGFYPIEK
;
A
#
# COMPACT_ATOMS: atom_id res chain seq x y z
N MET A 1 30.37 21.07 12.26
CA MET A 1 30.14 22.41 12.86
C MET A 1 30.15 22.22 14.36
N GLU A 2 30.90 23.03 15.09
CA GLU A 2 30.96 22.92 16.54
C GLU A 2 29.67 23.46 17.17
N PRO A 3 29.17 22.89 18.29
CA PRO A 3 27.88 23.26 18.89
C PRO A 3 27.76 24.74 19.22
N TYR A 4 28.85 25.38 19.63
CA TYR A 4 28.90 26.80 19.98
C TYR A 4 28.81 27.73 18.75
N ALA A 5 29.20 27.25 17.57
CA ALA A 5 29.17 28.04 16.35
C ALA A 5 27.76 28.11 15.73
N VAL A 6 26.74 27.49 16.34
CA VAL A 6 25.37 27.44 15.81
C VAL A 6 24.61 28.72 16.18
N ASN A 7 24.11 29.44 15.17
CA ASN A 7 23.34 30.67 15.29
C ASN A 7 22.02 30.58 14.47
N ILE A 8 21.19 31.62 14.54
CA ILE A 8 19.87 31.65 13.87
C ILE A 8 20.00 31.48 12.34
N ASP A 9 21.08 31.97 11.74
CA ASP A 9 21.28 31.94 10.29
C ASP A 9 21.73 30.55 9.81
N ASN A 10 22.52 29.83 10.62
CA ASN A 10 23.05 28.52 10.25
C ASN A 10 22.25 27.34 10.82
N GLN A 11 21.29 27.59 11.72
CA GLN A 11 20.47 26.55 12.34
C GLN A 11 19.79 25.66 11.29
N ALA A 12 19.31 26.24 10.18
CA ALA A 12 18.65 25.51 9.11
C ALA A 12 19.61 24.57 8.37
N GLN A 13 20.86 24.99 8.20
CA GLN A 13 21.91 24.18 7.57
C GLN A 13 22.35 23.04 8.49
N VAL A 14 22.51 23.32 9.79
CA VAL A 14 22.84 22.32 10.81
C VAL A 14 21.73 21.28 10.93
N TRP A 15 20.48 21.73 10.97
CA TRP A 15 19.32 20.85 11.00
C TRP A 15 19.30 19.94 9.78
N LYS A 16 19.46 20.50 8.57
CA LYS A 16 19.54 19.70 7.34
C LYS A 16 20.65 18.67 7.44
N ASN A 17 21.88 19.05 7.81
CA ASN A 17 23.00 18.11 7.90
C ASN A 17 22.78 16.97 8.91
N LEU A 18 22.11 17.24 10.03
CA LEU A 18 21.86 16.24 11.08
C LEU A 18 20.69 15.31 10.76
N TYR A 19 19.68 15.83 10.05
CA TYR A 19 18.40 15.14 9.88
C TYR A 19 18.06 14.82 8.42
N ASN A 20 18.91 15.16 7.44
CA ASN A 20 18.62 14.98 6.00
C ASN A 20 18.15 13.55 5.67
N ASP A 21 18.81 12.56 6.27
CA ASP A 21 18.55 11.13 6.04
C ASP A 21 17.21 10.67 6.64
N ILE A 22 16.60 11.49 7.50
CA ILE A 22 15.27 11.25 8.10
C ILE A 22 14.16 11.91 7.27
N VAL A 23 14.49 13.01 6.55
CA VAL A 23 13.51 13.81 5.81
C VAL A 23 13.29 13.34 4.38
N GLU A 24 14.17 12.52 3.81
CA GLU A 24 13.87 11.82 2.56
C GLU A 24 13.20 10.48 2.89
N PRO A 25 11.86 10.44 3.06
CA PRO A 25 11.19 9.17 2.98
C PRO A 25 11.58 8.57 1.64
N ASN A 26 12.14 7.37 1.65
CA ASN A 26 12.20 6.56 0.43
C ASN A 26 10.74 6.45 -0.04
N ILE A 27 10.32 7.34 -0.95
CA ILE A 27 8.99 7.33 -1.55
C ILE A 27 8.99 6.05 -2.37
N LYS A 28 8.57 4.96 -1.73
CA LYS A 28 8.42 3.68 -2.42
C LYS A 28 7.46 3.95 -3.56
N HIS A 29 7.93 3.73 -4.77
CA HIS A 29 7.06 3.80 -5.93
C HIS A 29 5.92 2.80 -5.74
N SER A 30 4.69 3.23 -6.05
CA SER A 30 3.54 2.33 -6.06
C SER A 30 3.80 1.21 -7.05
N SER A 31 3.82 -0.04 -6.58
CA SER A 31 3.94 -1.23 -7.42
C SER A 31 2.73 -1.43 -8.34
N PHE A 32 1.61 -0.77 -8.03
CA PHE A 32 0.34 -0.89 -8.73
C PHE A 32 -0.06 0.39 -9.48
N LYS A 33 -0.90 0.24 -10.49
CA LYS A 33 -1.46 1.35 -11.28
C LYS A 33 -2.95 1.52 -11.04
N LEU A 34 -3.45 2.71 -11.34
CA LEU A 34 -4.88 2.99 -11.36
C LEU A 34 -5.57 2.02 -12.35
N ASN A 35 -6.72 1.47 -11.94
CA ASN A 35 -7.48 0.46 -12.68
C ASN A 35 -6.83 -0.92 -12.85
N ASP A 36 -5.76 -1.24 -12.12
CA ASP A 36 -5.30 -2.63 -12.04
C ASP A 36 -6.33 -3.52 -11.32
N SER A 37 -6.55 -4.72 -11.85
CA SER A 37 -7.37 -5.77 -11.22
C SER A 37 -6.58 -6.48 -10.13
N VAL A 38 -7.16 -6.58 -8.94
CA VAL A 38 -6.53 -7.14 -7.74
C VAL A 38 -7.48 -8.03 -6.94
N ARG A 39 -6.92 -8.96 -6.16
CA ARG A 39 -7.61 -9.70 -5.09
C ARG A 39 -7.13 -9.21 -3.73
N ILE A 40 -7.98 -9.29 -2.72
CA ILE A 40 -7.62 -8.95 -1.33
C ILE A 40 -7.29 -10.23 -0.55
N SER A 41 -6.37 -10.15 0.40
CA SER A 41 -6.09 -11.27 1.31
C SER A 41 -7.27 -11.49 2.25
N LYS A 42 -7.64 -12.76 2.46
CA LYS A 42 -8.59 -13.14 3.50
C LYS A 42 -7.97 -12.96 4.88
N TRP A 43 -8.77 -12.47 5.82
CA TRP A 43 -8.39 -12.44 7.23
C TRP A 43 -8.27 -13.88 7.74
N LYS A 44 -7.08 -14.24 8.22
CA LYS A 44 -6.84 -15.55 8.82
C LYS A 44 -7.20 -15.53 10.29
N ASP A 45 -7.96 -16.52 10.73
CA ASP A 45 -8.10 -16.82 12.15
C ASP A 45 -6.89 -17.63 12.65
N ARG A 46 -6.64 -17.62 13.97
CA ARG A 46 -5.47 -18.24 14.63
C ARG A 46 -5.25 -19.72 14.30
N PHE A 47 -6.32 -20.42 13.89
CA PHE A 47 -6.31 -21.87 13.66
C PHE A 47 -6.70 -22.28 12.22
N GLU A 48 -6.51 -21.39 11.24
CA GLU A 48 -6.75 -21.76 9.85
C GLU A 48 -5.67 -22.70 9.29
N LYS A 49 -6.12 -23.80 8.67
CA LYS A 49 -5.25 -24.77 8.03
C LYS A 49 -4.55 -24.15 6.81
N GLY A 50 -3.22 -24.21 6.77
CA GLY A 50 -2.38 -23.51 5.79
C GLY A 50 -2.56 -23.90 4.31
N TYR A 51 -3.29 -24.98 4.00
CA TYR A 51 -3.58 -25.39 2.62
C TYR A 51 -4.76 -24.62 1.99
N LYS A 52 -5.53 -23.85 2.77
CA LYS A 52 -6.64 -23.05 2.23
C LYS A 52 -6.08 -21.82 1.49
N ASN A 53 -6.73 -21.44 0.37
CA ASN A 53 -6.34 -20.26 -0.39
C ASN A 53 -6.57 -18.98 0.45
N ASN A 54 -5.53 -18.14 0.54
CA ASN A 54 -5.52 -16.94 1.38
C ASN A 54 -6.06 -15.68 0.68
N TRP A 55 -6.59 -15.83 -0.54
CA TRP A 55 -7.09 -14.72 -1.34
C TRP A 55 -8.61 -14.78 -1.48
N SER A 56 -9.25 -13.61 -1.53
CA SER A 56 -10.64 -13.47 -1.91
C SER A 56 -10.87 -14.05 -3.31
N ARG A 57 -12.09 -14.54 -3.55
CA ARG A 57 -12.49 -14.93 -4.92
C ARG A 57 -12.89 -13.73 -5.75
N GLU A 58 -13.46 -12.72 -5.09
CA GLU A 58 -13.84 -11.45 -5.71
C GLU A 58 -12.61 -10.70 -6.21
N ILE A 59 -12.77 -10.14 -7.41
CA ILE A 59 -11.80 -9.27 -8.06
C ILE A 59 -12.27 -7.83 -7.87
N PHE A 60 -11.31 -6.99 -7.50
CA PHE A 60 -11.49 -5.57 -7.28
C PHE A 60 -10.61 -4.78 -8.23
N THR A 61 -10.95 -3.53 -8.44
CA THR A 61 -10.18 -2.61 -9.27
C THR A 61 -9.61 -1.51 -8.39
N ILE A 62 -8.34 -1.13 -8.59
CA ILE A 62 -7.76 0.01 -7.87
C ILE A 62 -8.45 1.30 -8.33
N HIS A 63 -9.16 1.94 -7.40
CA HIS A 63 -9.86 3.19 -7.61
C HIS A 63 -8.99 4.40 -7.29
N GLN A 64 -8.15 4.34 -6.25
CA GLN A 64 -7.28 5.44 -5.85
C GLN A 64 -6.02 4.94 -5.15
N ILE A 65 -4.90 5.59 -5.42
CA ILE A 65 -3.61 5.38 -4.74
C ILE A 65 -3.38 6.57 -3.82
N LEU A 66 -3.25 6.32 -2.52
CA LEU A 66 -3.02 7.35 -1.51
C LEU A 66 -1.55 7.32 -1.09
N PRO A 67 -0.78 8.39 -1.34
CA PRO A 67 0.64 8.47 -1.02
C PRO A 67 0.84 8.73 0.49
N ARG A 68 0.51 7.74 1.31
CA ARG A 68 0.84 7.68 2.73
C ARG A 68 2.12 6.87 2.92
N GLN A 69 2.69 6.89 4.13
CA GLN A 69 3.78 6.00 4.50
C GLN A 69 3.28 5.01 5.56
N PRO A 70 3.04 3.73 5.20
CA PRO A 70 3.16 3.11 3.87
C PRO A 70 2.00 3.47 2.92
N ILE A 71 2.18 3.26 1.60
CA ILE A 71 1.16 3.56 0.58
C ILE A 71 -0.07 2.70 0.82
N VAL A 72 -1.24 3.32 0.67
CA VAL A 72 -2.53 2.63 0.81
C VAL A 72 -3.39 2.83 -0.43
N TYR A 73 -4.23 1.85 -0.71
CA TYR A 73 -5.05 1.76 -1.91
C TYR A 73 -6.54 1.75 -1.54
N LYS A 74 -7.35 2.49 -2.29
CA LYS A 74 -8.81 2.33 -2.29
C LYS A 74 -9.23 1.48 -3.46
N LEU A 75 -10.14 0.55 -3.20
CA LEU A 75 -10.61 -0.41 -4.18
C LEU A 75 -12.08 -0.14 -4.50
N LYS A 76 -12.48 -0.49 -5.73
CA LYS A 76 -13.87 -0.56 -6.15
C LYS A 76 -14.18 -1.97 -6.63
N ASP A 77 -15.43 -2.40 -6.48
CA ASP A 77 -15.90 -3.68 -7.00
C ASP A 77 -16.08 -3.65 -8.54
N LEU A 78 -16.58 -4.75 -9.09
CA LEU A 78 -16.88 -4.86 -10.53
C LEU A 78 -18.10 -4.02 -10.95
N LYS A 79 -19.01 -3.70 -10.04
CA LYS A 79 -20.18 -2.84 -10.28
C LYS A 79 -19.84 -1.35 -10.19
N GLY A 80 -18.62 -1.00 -9.75
CA GLY A 80 -18.16 0.37 -9.59
C GLY A 80 -18.38 0.96 -8.20
N GLU A 81 -18.86 0.16 -7.24
CA GLU A 81 -19.05 0.57 -5.84
C GLU A 81 -17.70 0.62 -5.12
N ILE A 82 -17.41 1.73 -4.45
CA ILE A 82 -16.15 1.90 -3.68
C ILE A 82 -16.31 1.15 -2.36
N ILE A 83 -15.32 0.32 -2.05
CA ILE A 83 -15.34 -0.48 -0.82
C ILE A 83 -14.91 0.39 0.35
N GLU A 84 -15.57 0.21 1.49
CA GLU A 84 -15.19 0.88 2.72
C GLU A 84 -13.83 0.35 3.22
N GLY A 85 -12.92 1.28 3.47
CA GLY A 85 -11.58 0.99 3.98
C GLY A 85 -10.46 1.33 3.00
N THR A 86 -9.24 1.01 3.43
CA THR A 86 -8.01 1.19 2.65
C THR A 86 -7.11 0.00 2.87
N PHE A 87 -6.46 -0.46 1.81
CA PHE A 87 -5.67 -1.68 1.81
C PHE A 87 -4.19 -1.36 1.61
N TYR A 88 -3.32 -2.09 2.29
CA TYR A 88 -1.88 -2.01 2.06
C TYR A 88 -1.47 -2.85 0.85
N GLU A 89 -0.30 -2.55 0.29
CA GLU A 89 0.31 -3.29 -0.82
C GLU A 89 0.39 -4.80 -0.56
N LYS A 90 0.68 -5.20 0.69
CA LYS A 90 0.81 -6.61 1.09
C LYS A 90 -0.51 -7.36 1.16
N GLU A 91 -1.62 -6.63 1.23
CA GLU A 91 -2.97 -7.19 1.35
C GLU A 91 -3.65 -7.35 -0.02
N ILE A 92 -3.00 -6.88 -1.09
CA ILE A 92 -3.53 -6.94 -2.45
C ILE A 92 -2.60 -7.73 -3.37
N GLN A 93 -3.19 -8.51 -4.27
CA GLN A 93 -2.46 -9.26 -5.30
C GLN A 93 -3.01 -8.93 -6.68
N LYS A 94 -2.12 -8.54 -7.60
CA LYS A 94 -2.48 -8.30 -9.01
C LYS A 94 -2.98 -9.59 -9.65
N VAL A 95 -4.11 -9.51 -10.35
CA VAL A 95 -4.66 -10.61 -11.13
C VAL A 95 -4.44 -10.33 -12.61
N THR A 96 -3.74 -11.24 -13.28
CA THR A 96 -3.72 -11.32 -14.73
C THR A 96 -4.90 -12.18 -15.15
N ASP A 97 -5.78 -11.67 -16.00
CA ASP A 97 -7.01 -12.35 -16.40
C ASP A 97 -6.68 -13.66 -17.14
N SER A 98 -6.75 -14.77 -16.42
CA SER A 98 -6.58 -16.12 -16.98
C SER A 98 -7.92 -16.81 -17.28
N GLY A 99 -9.04 -16.07 -17.17
CA GLY A 99 -10.37 -16.57 -17.52
C GLY A 99 -10.94 -17.66 -16.58
N PHE A 100 -10.26 -17.98 -15.48
CA PHE A 100 -10.68 -19.05 -14.56
C PHE A 100 -11.38 -18.51 -13.31
N TYR A 101 -12.70 -18.64 -13.28
CA TYR A 101 -13.56 -18.27 -12.15
C TYR A 101 -14.31 -19.52 -11.67
N PRO A 102 -13.92 -20.14 -10.52
CA PRO A 102 -14.65 -21.28 -9.99
C PRO A 102 -16.03 -20.82 -9.49
N ILE A 103 -17.09 -21.32 -10.12
CA ILE A 103 -18.49 -21.11 -9.76
C ILE A 103 -18.82 -22.04 -8.57
N GLU A 104 -19.45 -21.53 -7.52
CA GLU A 104 -19.96 -22.38 -6.42
C GLU A 104 -21.21 -23.13 -6.86
N LYS A 105 -21.31 -24.40 -6.46
CA LYS A 105 -22.54 -25.21 -6.53
C LYS A 105 -23.31 -25.12 -5.23
#